data_AF-A0A1S9S3Q6-F1
#
_entry.id   AF-A0A1S9S3Q6-F1
#
_cell.length_a   1.000
_cell.length_b   1.000
_cell.length_c   1.000
_cell.angle_alpha   90.00
_cell.angle_beta   90.00
_cell.angle_gamma   90.00
#
_symmetry.space_group_name_H-M   'P 1'
#
loop_
_entity.id
_entity.type
_entity.pdbx_description
1 polymer ?
#
loop_
_entity_poly.entity_id
_entity_poly.type
_entity_poly.pdbx_seq_one_letter_code
_entity_poly.pdbx_strand_id
1 'polypeptide(L)'
;MTPPYRRGFLAHSSHFQIKNPRFDSRTGQMTFVAPVSSGPSGMSAMWNSYRGNIDRDLLVEIGHLLAAEAKAKDAYVIFDHYLSDVLASHYCKALNEKGIVATLKHFVCNDQEHEPMNTSSIVTDGALREIYLLPFMIAITLGNLETIMTAYNKVNGLHASESSQLLQDILRGEWGWERLGMSD
;
A
#
# COMPACT_ATOMS: atom_id res chain seq x y z
N MET A 1 -5.52 32.18 35.41
CA MET A 1 -6.52 31.22 34.91
C MET A 1 -5.86 30.37 33.83
N THR A 2 -5.48 29.15 34.18
CA THR A 2 -4.85 28.14 33.32
C THR A 2 -5.89 27.02 33.10
N PRO A 3 -6.02 26.45 31.88
CA PRO A 3 -7.00 25.40 31.63
C PRO A 3 -6.51 24.04 32.18
N PRO A 4 -7.40 23.21 32.76
CA PRO A 4 -7.04 21.94 33.37
C PRO A 4 -7.38 20.77 32.45
N TYR A 5 -6.39 20.16 31.78
CA TYR A 5 -6.53 18.79 31.25
C TYR A 5 -5.19 18.06 31.30
N ARG A 6 -4.86 17.50 32.47
CA ARG A 6 -3.98 16.34 32.60
C ARG A 6 -4.84 15.10 32.79
N ARG A 7 -4.87 14.21 31.80
CA ARG A 7 -5.11 12.78 32.03
C ARG A 7 -3.99 12.01 31.35
N GLY A 8 -3.18 11.34 32.16
CA GLY A 8 -2.14 10.44 31.68
C GLY A 8 -2.77 9.26 30.94
N PHE A 9 -2.26 8.98 29.75
CA PHE A 9 -2.41 7.68 29.12
C PHE A 9 -1.28 6.79 29.64
N LEU A 10 -1.64 5.80 30.45
CA LEU A 10 -0.77 4.67 30.76
C LEU A 10 -0.59 3.88 29.46
N ALA A 11 0.62 3.92 28.89
CA ALA A 11 1.01 2.99 27.84
C ALA A 11 1.12 1.59 28.45
N HIS A 12 0.12 0.74 28.24
CA HIS A 12 0.26 -0.70 28.44
C HIS A 12 1.09 -1.26 27.28
N SER A 13 2.35 -1.56 27.54
CA SER A 13 3.25 -2.26 26.63
C SER A 13 2.86 -3.74 26.54
N SER A 14 1.87 -4.07 25.71
CA SER A 14 1.66 -5.46 25.30
C SER A 14 2.78 -5.85 24.33
N HIS A 15 3.68 -6.70 24.81
CA HIS A 15 4.81 -7.24 24.07
C HIS A 15 4.34 -7.93 22.78
N PHE A 16 4.59 -7.30 21.63
CA PHE A 16 4.41 -7.93 20.33
C PHE A 16 5.61 -8.86 20.08
N GLN A 17 5.54 -10.10 20.58
CA GLN A 17 6.53 -11.12 20.22
C GLN A 17 6.21 -11.67 18.84
N ILE A 18 7.07 -11.38 17.87
CA ILE A 18 7.08 -12.00 16.54
C ILE A 18 7.50 -13.46 16.72
N LYS A 19 6.59 -14.42 16.50
CA LYS A 19 6.92 -15.85 16.52
C LYS A 19 7.32 -16.34 15.13
N ASN A 20 8.49 -16.99 15.06
CA ASN A 20 9.03 -17.80 13.96
C ASN A 20 9.16 -17.12 12.57
N PRO A 21 10.12 -16.20 12.38
CA PRO A 21 10.59 -15.87 11.04
C PRO A 21 11.31 -17.07 10.41
N ARG A 22 10.95 -17.44 9.17
CA ARG A 22 11.76 -18.37 8.37
C ARG A 22 12.66 -17.55 7.45
N PHE A 23 13.96 -17.72 7.61
CA PHE A 23 14.98 -17.10 6.77
C PHE A 23 15.37 -18.07 5.66
N ASP A 24 15.18 -17.67 4.39
CA ASP A 24 15.66 -18.42 3.23
C ASP A 24 17.04 -17.90 2.80
N SER A 25 18.07 -18.70 3.05
CA SER A 25 19.46 -18.37 2.75
C SER A 25 19.80 -18.33 1.26
N ARG A 26 18.89 -18.77 0.37
CA ARG A 26 19.11 -18.72 -1.09
C ARG A 26 18.61 -17.44 -1.73
N THR A 27 17.56 -16.86 -1.18
CA THR A 27 16.89 -15.65 -1.71
C THR A 27 17.15 -14.41 -0.85
N GLY A 28 17.69 -14.59 0.36
CA GLY A 28 17.87 -13.50 1.33
C GLY A 28 16.56 -12.99 1.92
N GLN A 29 15.42 -13.64 1.62
CA GLN A 29 14.11 -13.23 2.10
C GLN A 29 13.80 -13.81 3.48
N MET A 30 13.19 -12.98 4.32
CA MET A 30 12.65 -13.38 5.61
C MET A 30 11.11 -13.37 5.53
N THR A 31 10.50 -14.56 5.61
CA THR A 31 9.04 -14.70 5.58
C THR A 31 8.49 -14.55 7.00
N PHE A 32 7.59 -13.58 7.18
CA PHE A 32 6.82 -13.40 8.41
C PHE A 32 5.38 -13.86 8.19
N VAL A 33 4.91 -14.81 9.00
CA VAL A 33 3.47 -15.11 9.10
C VAL A 33 2.87 -14.03 9.99
N ALA A 34 2.07 -13.13 9.40
CA ALA A 34 1.39 -12.09 10.17
C ALA A 34 0.28 -12.72 11.04
N PRO A 35 0.16 -12.36 12.33
CA PRO A 35 -1.03 -12.71 13.09
C PRO A 35 -2.23 -11.93 12.53
N VAL A 36 -3.34 -12.62 12.29
CA VAL A 36 -4.61 -12.04 11.86
C VAL A 36 -5.10 -11.11 12.98
N SER A 37 -4.90 -9.80 12.83
CA SER A 37 -5.49 -8.78 13.72
C SER A 37 -6.58 -8.02 12.97
N SER A 38 -7.82 -8.20 13.42
CA SER A 38 -9.02 -7.48 13.00
C SER A 38 -8.97 -6.00 13.43
N GLY A 39 -8.30 -5.15 12.64
CA GLY A 39 -8.28 -3.69 12.74
C GLY A 39 -8.46 -3.05 11.35
N PRO A 40 -8.70 -1.72 11.23
CA PRO A 40 -9.30 -1.10 10.05
C PRO A 40 -8.52 -1.43 8.77
N SER A 41 -9.23 -2.09 7.85
CA SER A 41 -8.72 -2.92 6.75
C SER A 41 -8.01 -2.17 5.62
N GLY A 42 -8.01 -0.83 5.61
CA GLY A 42 -7.37 -0.05 4.55
C GLY A 42 -5.83 -0.07 4.59
N MET A 43 -5.22 -0.24 5.76
CA MET A 43 -3.77 -0.10 5.93
C MET A 43 -3.01 -1.42 5.72
N SER A 44 -3.67 -2.57 5.91
CA SER A 44 -3.04 -3.89 5.75
C SER A 44 -2.81 -4.29 4.30
N ALA A 45 -3.68 -3.87 3.39
CA ALA A 45 -3.59 -4.15 1.94
C ALA A 45 -2.37 -3.48 1.31
N MET A 46 -2.21 -2.19 1.60
CA MET A 46 -1.10 -1.37 1.14
C MET A 46 0.22 -1.89 1.72
N TRP A 47 0.25 -2.20 3.02
CA TRP A 47 1.42 -2.74 3.71
C TRP A 47 1.87 -4.12 3.18
N ASN A 48 0.93 -5.01 2.83
CA ASN A 48 1.26 -6.31 2.25
C ASN A 48 1.83 -6.21 0.83
N SER A 49 1.47 -5.15 0.09
CA SER A 49 1.98 -4.91 -1.26
C SER A 49 3.46 -4.47 -1.27
N TYR A 50 3.93 -3.80 -0.21
CA TYR A 50 5.33 -3.39 -0.05
C TYR A 50 6.27 -4.46 0.53
N ARG A 51 5.72 -5.46 1.25
CA ARG A 51 6.51 -6.40 2.06
C ARG A 51 7.48 -7.31 1.30
N GLY A 52 7.26 -7.56 0.01
CA GLY A 52 8.03 -8.55 -0.75
C GLY A 52 9.47 -8.13 -1.10
N ASN A 53 9.74 -6.82 -1.18
CA ASN A 53 10.96 -6.30 -1.84
C ASN A 53 11.68 -5.18 -1.07
N ILE A 54 11.22 -4.83 0.13
CA ILE A 54 11.78 -3.68 0.87
C ILE A 54 12.59 -4.15 2.07
N ASP A 55 13.87 -3.74 2.09
CA ASP A 55 14.77 -3.92 3.23
C ASP A 55 14.25 -3.13 4.43
N ARG A 56 14.14 -3.79 5.59
CA ARG A 56 13.71 -3.16 6.84
C ARG A 56 14.65 -2.04 7.26
N ASP A 57 15.95 -2.23 7.09
CA ASP A 57 16.96 -1.28 7.52
C ASP A 57 16.88 -0.01 6.66
N LEU A 58 16.58 -0.16 5.37
CA LEU A 58 16.28 0.96 4.48
C LEU A 58 15.04 1.75 4.94
N LEU A 59 13.98 1.07 5.40
CA LEU A 59 12.79 1.76 5.95
C LEU A 59 13.11 2.54 7.23
N VAL A 60 13.97 1.99 8.08
CA VAL A 60 14.45 2.69 9.28
C VAL A 60 15.26 3.93 8.88
N GLU A 61 16.13 3.83 7.88
CA GLU A 61 16.91 4.96 7.36
C GLU A 61 16.02 6.06 6.77
N ILE A 62 15.04 5.69 5.94
CA ILE A 62 14.04 6.63 5.39
C ILE A 62 13.31 7.35 6.53
N GLY A 63 12.93 6.64 7.59
CA GLY A 63 12.31 7.23 8.78
C GLY A 63 13.21 8.27 9.46
N HIS A 64 14.50 7.99 9.58
CA HIS A 64 15.46 8.95 10.12
C HIS A 64 15.63 10.19 9.24
N LEU A 65 15.68 10.02 7.92
CA LEU A 65 15.78 11.14 6.96
C LEU A 65 14.55 12.05 7.03
N LEU A 66 13.34 11.48 7.05
CA LEU A 66 12.09 12.24 7.17
C LEU A 66 12.03 13.01 8.49
N ALA A 67 12.45 12.40 9.61
CA ALA A 67 12.48 13.05 10.91
C ALA A 67 13.50 14.21 10.96
N ALA A 68 14.67 14.05 10.34
CA ALA A 68 15.68 15.09 10.25
C ALA A 68 15.16 16.29 9.44
N GLU A 69 14.51 16.04 8.31
CA GLU A 69 13.93 17.08 7.46
C GLU A 69 12.79 17.83 8.15
N ALA A 70 11.90 17.11 8.85
CA ALA A 70 10.82 17.71 9.63
C ALA A 70 11.37 18.64 10.73
N LYS A 71 12.43 18.20 11.43
CA LYS A 71 13.10 19.01 12.46
C LYS A 71 13.79 20.25 11.86
N ALA A 72 14.44 20.11 10.71
CA ALA A 72 15.09 21.23 10.03
C ALA A 72 14.08 22.31 9.59
N LYS A 73 12.87 21.89 9.22
CA LYS A 73 11.77 22.78 8.79
C LYS A 73 10.86 23.25 9.91
N ASP A 74 11.11 22.85 11.16
CA ASP A 74 10.23 23.05 12.31
C ASP A 74 8.76 22.66 11.99
N ALA A 75 8.58 21.53 11.29
CA ALA A 75 7.30 21.09 10.77
C ALA A 75 6.77 19.88 11.54
N TYR A 76 5.45 19.85 11.76
CA TYR A 76 4.74 18.65 12.21
C TYR A 76 4.30 17.83 11.00
N VAL A 77 4.66 16.54 10.99
CA VAL A 77 4.31 15.62 9.89
C VAL A 77 3.20 14.69 10.36
N ILE A 78 2.09 14.66 9.62
CA ILE A 78 1.00 13.70 9.79
C ILE A 78 1.17 12.63 8.72
N PHE A 79 1.19 11.37 9.13
CA PHE A 79 1.21 10.24 8.21
C PHE A 79 -0.23 9.89 7.84
N ASP A 80 -0.64 10.29 6.64
CA ASP A 80 -1.95 9.97 6.07
C ASP A 80 -1.82 9.15 4.77
N HIS A 81 -2.95 8.72 4.23
CA HIS A 81 -3.01 7.89 3.02
C HIS A 81 -2.36 8.61 1.82
N TYR A 82 -2.62 9.91 1.67
CA TYR A 82 -2.09 10.70 0.56
C TYR A 82 -0.55 10.79 0.62
N LEU A 83 0.03 11.03 1.80
CA LEU A 83 1.48 11.03 1.98
C LEU A 83 2.10 9.70 1.57
N SER A 84 1.48 8.59 1.98
CA SER A 84 1.94 7.24 1.65
C SER A 84 1.90 6.98 0.14
N ASP A 85 0.85 7.44 -0.55
CA ASP A 85 0.68 7.27 -1.99
C ASP A 85 1.71 8.09 -2.79
N VAL A 86 1.97 9.34 -2.38
CA VAL A 86 2.98 10.20 -3.01
C VAL A 86 4.38 9.61 -2.83
N LEU A 87 4.70 9.13 -1.63
CA LEU A 87 5.99 8.47 -1.37
C LEU A 87 6.17 7.22 -2.26
N ALA A 88 5.14 6.38 -2.34
CA ALA A 88 5.16 5.18 -3.16
C ALA A 88 5.31 5.46 -4.66
N SER A 89 4.61 6.49 -5.14
CA SER A 89 4.72 6.96 -6.51
C SER A 89 6.13 7.41 -6.86
N HIS A 90 6.75 8.23 -6.00
CA HIS A 90 8.12 8.68 -6.20
C HIS A 90 9.14 7.54 -6.08
N TYR A 91 8.87 6.55 -5.23
CA TYR A 91 9.67 5.34 -5.17
C TYR A 91 9.64 4.56 -6.49
N CYS A 92 8.46 4.35 -7.08
CA CYS A 92 8.31 3.70 -8.39
C CYS A 92 9.06 4.47 -9.49
N LYS A 93 8.94 5.80 -9.49
CA LYS A 93 9.67 6.66 -10.42
C LYS A 93 11.19 6.49 -10.29
N ALA A 94 11.71 6.51 -9.06
CA ALA A 94 13.14 6.35 -8.80
C ALA A 94 13.66 4.99 -9.26
N LEU A 95 12.87 3.92 -9.12
CA LEU A 95 13.21 2.60 -9.65
C LEU A 95 13.26 2.60 -11.19
N ASN A 96 12.25 3.19 -11.83
CA ASN A 96 12.18 3.30 -13.29
C ASN A 96 13.37 4.10 -13.86
N GLU A 97 13.78 5.18 -13.19
CA GLU A 97 14.98 5.96 -13.55
C GLU A 97 16.28 5.16 -13.47
N LYS A 98 16.32 4.10 -12.66
CA LYS A 98 17.43 3.14 -12.59
C LYS A 98 17.27 1.95 -13.54
N GLY A 99 16.26 1.96 -14.40
CA GLY A 99 15.96 0.88 -15.33
C GLY A 99 15.29 -0.35 -14.69
N ILE A 100 14.78 -0.21 -13.46
CA ILE A 100 14.06 -1.27 -12.75
C ILE A 100 12.56 -0.97 -12.85
N VAL A 101 11.80 -1.89 -13.46
CA VAL A 101 10.35 -1.73 -13.60
C VAL A 101 9.66 -2.06 -12.28
N ALA A 102 9.02 -1.06 -11.68
CA ALA A 102 8.21 -1.23 -10.48
C ALA A 102 6.78 -1.66 -10.84
N THR A 103 6.28 -2.71 -10.18
CA THR A 103 4.89 -3.19 -10.33
C THR A 103 4.08 -2.84 -9.10
N LEU A 104 3.02 -2.04 -9.27
CA LEU A 104 2.07 -1.77 -8.20
C LEU A 104 1.03 -2.89 -8.12
N LYS A 105 0.73 -3.33 -6.91
CA LYS A 105 -0.25 -4.38 -6.61
C LYS A 105 -1.02 -4.04 -5.33
N HIS A 106 -2.19 -4.61 -5.07
CA HIS A 106 -3.03 -5.41 -5.96
C HIS A 106 -4.20 -4.55 -6.44
N PHE A 107 -4.41 -4.46 -7.75
CA PHE A 107 -5.48 -3.66 -8.36
C PHE A 107 -6.76 -4.49 -8.54
N VAL A 108 -7.81 -4.37 -7.73
CA VAL A 108 -8.03 -3.42 -6.63
C VAL A 108 -8.91 -4.06 -5.54
N CYS A 109 -8.95 -3.44 -4.35
CA CYS A 109 -9.76 -3.85 -3.19
C CYS A 109 -9.35 -5.19 -2.55
N ASN A 110 -8.06 -5.54 -2.59
CA ASN A 110 -7.50 -6.73 -1.95
C ASN A 110 -7.12 -6.46 -0.49
N ASP A 111 -8.10 -6.15 0.35
CA ASP A 111 -7.85 -5.74 1.75
C ASP A 111 -7.78 -6.90 2.73
N GLN A 112 -8.22 -8.09 2.30
CA GLN A 112 -8.41 -9.26 3.14
C GLN A 112 -7.68 -10.48 2.57
N GLU A 113 -6.78 -11.04 3.38
CA GLU A 113 -5.99 -12.23 3.03
C GLU A 113 -6.75 -13.56 3.23
N HIS A 114 -7.94 -13.51 3.81
CA HIS A 114 -8.75 -14.71 4.00
C HIS A 114 -9.55 -15.00 2.73
N GLU A 115 -9.24 -16.14 2.10
CA GLU A 115 -9.93 -16.63 0.90
C GLU A 115 -9.99 -15.59 -0.25
N PRO A 116 -8.88 -14.94 -0.64
CA PRO A 116 -8.89 -13.79 -1.55
C PRO A 116 -9.44 -14.13 -2.95
N MET A 117 -9.36 -15.38 -3.38
CA MET A 117 -9.94 -15.83 -4.66
C MET A 117 -11.47 -16.01 -4.61
N ASN A 118 -12.06 -16.11 -3.41
CA ASN A 118 -13.47 -16.44 -3.22
C ASN A 118 -14.27 -15.29 -2.58
N THR A 119 -13.61 -14.21 -2.18
CA THR A 119 -14.24 -13.03 -1.60
C THR A 119 -14.65 -12.02 -2.67
N SER A 120 -15.73 -11.29 -2.38
CA SER A 120 -16.18 -10.15 -3.19
C SER A 120 -16.27 -8.89 -2.33
N SER A 121 -15.46 -7.91 -2.66
CA SER A 121 -15.51 -6.57 -2.08
C SER A 121 -16.70 -5.82 -2.68
N ILE A 122 -17.68 -5.48 -1.85
CA ILE A 122 -18.87 -4.71 -2.26
C ILE A 122 -18.61 -3.24 -1.92
N VAL A 123 -18.39 -2.44 -2.95
CA VAL A 123 -17.96 -1.04 -2.81
C VAL A 123 -18.80 -0.15 -3.71
N THR A 124 -19.15 1.04 -3.21
CA THR A 124 -19.82 2.06 -4.01
C THR A 124 -18.84 2.70 -4.98
N ASP A 125 -19.32 3.21 -6.11
CA ASP A 125 -18.45 3.86 -7.12
C ASP A 125 -17.65 5.04 -6.55
N GLY A 126 -18.24 5.81 -5.63
CA GLY A 126 -17.55 6.90 -4.94
C GLY A 126 -16.38 6.40 -4.10
N ALA A 127 -16.62 5.39 -3.25
CA ALA A 127 -15.56 4.79 -2.43
C ALA A 127 -14.48 4.11 -3.29
N LEU A 128 -14.89 3.42 -4.37
CA LEU A 128 -13.99 2.81 -5.32
C LEU A 128 -13.04 3.85 -5.93
N ARG A 129 -13.56 5.00 -6.37
CA ARG A 129 -12.75 6.06 -7.01
C ARG A 129 -11.87 6.82 -6.02
N GLU A 130 -12.40 7.19 -4.87
CA GLU A 130 -11.71 8.09 -3.93
C GLU A 130 -10.72 7.38 -3.01
N ILE A 131 -11.00 6.13 -2.63
CA ILE A 131 -10.20 5.40 -1.64
C ILE A 131 -9.31 4.36 -2.32
N TYR A 132 -9.91 3.56 -3.20
CA TYR A 132 -9.27 2.36 -3.73
C TYR A 132 -8.46 2.60 -5.00
N LEU A 133 -8.98 3.43 -5.90
CA LEU A 133 -8.36 3.74 -7.18
C LEU A 133 -7.40 4.93 -7.10
N LEU A 134 -7.62 5.86 -6.17
CA LEU A 134 -6.81 7.07 -6.02
C LEU A 134 -5.29 6.79 -5.90
N PRO A 135 -4.82 5.80 -5.09
CA PRO A 135 -3.39 5.50 -5.00
C PRO A 135 -2.77 5.12 -6.35
N PHE A 136 -3.49 4.33 -7.15
CA PHE A 136 -3.03 3.91 -8.49
C PHE A 136 -3.02 5.08 -9.47
N MET A 137 -4.03 5.96 -9.41
CA MET A 137 -4.07 7.17 -10.22
C MET A 137 -2.88 8.10 -9.88
N ILE A 138 -2.56 8.27 -8.60
CA ILE A 138 -1.39 9.04 -8.15
C ILE A 138 -0.10 8.40 -8.67
N ALA A 139 0.04 7.07 -8.55
CA ALA A 139 1.22 6.35 -9.02
C ALA A 139 1.40 6.43 -10.55
N ILE A 140 0.32 6.37 -11.32
CA ILE A 140 0.38 6.53 -12.79
C ILE A 140 0.79 7.95 -13.15
N THR A 141 0.17 8.96 -12.54
CA THR A 141 0.35 10.38 -12.90
C THR A 141 1.69 10.96 -12.44
N LEU A 142 2.10 10.69 -11.18
CA LEU A 142 3.32 11.23 -10.61
C LEU A 142 4.52 10.28 -10.75
N GLY A 143 4.25 8.97 -10.77
CA GLY A 143 5.27 7.92 -10.66
C GLY A 143 5.73 7.35 -12.00
N ASN A 144 5.04 7.69 -13.10
CA ASN A 144 5.19 7.05 -14.40
C ASN A 144 5.17 5.52 -14.28
N LEU A 145 4.11 5.00 -13.66
CA LEU A 145 3.99 3.57 -13.38
C LEU A 145 3.87 2.75 -14.68
N GLU A 146 4.79 1.81 -14.85
CA GLU A 146 4.90 0.98 -16.05
C GLU A 146 4.12 -0.34 -15.94
N THR A 147 3.91 -0.86 -14.73
CA THR A 147 3.21 -2.14 -14.54
C THR A 147 2.23 -2.12 -13.38
N ILE A 148 1.10 -2.78 -13.57
CA ILE A 148 0.08 -3.02 -12.54
C ILE A 148 -0.22 -4.52 -12.48
N MET A 149 -0.39 -5.04 -11.26
CA MET A 149 -0.84 -6.41 -11.00
C MET A 149 -2.25 -6.40 -10.44
N THR A 150 -3.18 -7.07 -11.11
CA THR A 150 -4.60 -7.12 -10.72
C THR A 150 -4.83 -8.07 -9.56
N ALA A 151 -5.74 -7.73 -8.66
CA ALA A 151 -6.06 -8.54 -7.49
C ALA A 151 -6.84 -9.84 -7.82
N TYR A 152 -6.71 -10.84 -6.95
CA TYR A 152 -7.49 -12.07 -7.01
C TYR A 152 -8.99 -11.88 -6.74
N ASN A 153 -9.34 -10.95 -5.85
CA ASN A 153 -10.70 -10.82 -5.35
C ASN A 153 -11.69 -10.32 -6.40
N LYS A 154 -12.97 -10.58 -6.13
CA LYS A 154 -14.05 -9.96 -6.88
C LYS A 154 -14.30 -8.55 -6.36
N VAL A 155 -14.63 -7.64 -7.27
CA VAL A 155 -15.12 -6.30 -6.97
C VAL A 155 -16.52 -6.21 -7.54
N ASN A 156 -17.50 -6.00 -6.68
CA ASN A 156 -18.92 -5.97 -7.07
C ASN A 156 -19.37 -7.21 -7.90
N GLY A 157 -18.83 -8.39 -7.57
CA GLY A 157 -19.22 -9.67 -8.16
C GLY A 157 -18.36 -10.20 -9.32
N LEU A 158 -17.44 -9.39 -9.87
CA LEU A 158 -16.53 -9.79 -10.96
C LEU A 158 -15.07 -9.76 -10.51
N HIS A 159 -14.25 -10.71 -10.97
CA HIS A 159 -12.82 -10.70 -10.67
C HIS A 159 -12.15 -9.44 -11.22
N ALA A 160 -11.24 -8.85 -10.44
CA ALA A 160 -10.57 -7.62 -10.85
C ALA A 160 -9.76 -7.80 -12.16
N SER A 161 -9.23 -9.00 -12.40
CA SER A 161 -8.53 -9.38 -13.64
C SER A 161 -9.43 -9.49 -14.88
N GLU A 162 -10.74 -9.67 -14.70
CA GLU A 162 -11.71 -9.87 -15.80
C GLU A 162 -12.66 -8.68 -15.97
N SER A 163 -12.62 -7.71 -15.05
CA SER A 163 -13.54 -6.58 -15.06
C SER A 163 -13.19 -5.59 -16.18
N SER A 164 -14.04 -5.54 -17.22
CA SER A 164 -13.93 -4.56 -18.30
C SER A 164 -14.06 -3.12 -17.79
N GLN A 165 -14.90 -2.90 -16.78
CA GLN A 165 -15.07 -1.60 -16.15
C GLN A 165 -13.76 -1.09 -15.54
N LEU A 166 -13.03 -1.96 -14.82
CA LEU A 166 -11.78 -1.56 -14.18
C LEU A 166 -10.64 -1.42 -15.20
N LEU A 167 -10.48 -2.40 -16.09
CA LEU A 167 -9.31 -2.49 -16.96
C LEU A 167 -9.45 -1.69 -18.26
N GLN A 168 -10.63 -1.68 -18.87
CA GLN A 168 -10.85 -1.00 -20.14
C GLN A 168 -11.44 0.39 -19.91
N ASP A 169 -12.54 0.51 -19.18
CA ASP A 169 -13.22 1.80 -19.06
C ASP A 169 -12.39 2.77 -18.21
N ILE A 170 -11.93 2.35 -17.03
CA ILE A 170 -11.18 3.22 -16.11
C ILE A 170 -9.70 3.32 -16.50
N LEU A 171 -8.94 2.22 -16.46
CA LEU A 171 -7.49 2.29 -16.69
C LEU A 171 -7.13 2.75 -18.11
N ARG A 172 -7.69 2.12 -19.14
CA ARG A 172 -7.35 2.42 -20.54
C ARG A 172 -8.13 3.61 -21.09
N GLY A 173 -9.41 3.72 -20.75
CA GLY A 173 -10.31 4.76 -21.26
C GLY A 173 -10.11 6.09 -20.53
N GLU A 174 -10.52 6.16 -19.26
CA GLU A 174 -10.51 7.41 -18.51
C GLU A 174 -9.11 7.91 -18.17
N TRP A 175 -8.21 7.01 -17.77
CA TRP A 175 -6.86 7.38 -17.33
C TRP A 175 -5.82 7.33 -18.45
N GLY A 176 -6.14 6.73 -19.60
CA GLY A 176 -5.22 6.61 -20.73
C GLY A 176 -3.95 5.81 -20.42
N TRP A 177 -4.01 4.89 -19.46
CA TRP A 177 -2.85 4.10 -19.07
C TRP A 177 -2.62 2.98 -20.09
N GLU A 178 -1.62 3.14 -20.97
CA GLU A 178 -1.28 2.23 -22.07
C GLU A 178 -0.11 1.28 -21.77
N ARG A 179 0.11 0.93 -20.50
CA ARG A 179 1.23 0.06 -20.09
C ARG A 179 0.80 -1.39 -19.79
N LEU A 180 1.70 -2.17 -19.19
CA LEU A 180 1.55 -3.62 -19.04
C LEU A 180 0.80 -3.97 -17.75
N GLY A 181 -0.34 -4.66 -17.90
CA GLY A 181 -1.04 -5.30 -16.79
C GLY A 181 -0.68 -6.77 -16.69
N MET A 182 -0.59 -7.29 -15.46
CA MET A 182 -0.48 -8.72 -15.18
C MET A 182 -1.55 -9.15 -14.18
N SER A 183 -1.97 -10.42 -14.24
CA SER A 183 -2.76 -11.00 -13.15
C SER A 183 -1.86 -11.39 -12.00
N ASP A 184 -2.34 -11.22 -10.77
CA ASP A 184 -1.82 -11.98 -9.63
C ASP A 184 -2.15 -13.47 -9.83
#